data_AF-A0A6B8RGX1-F1
#
_entry.id   AF-A0A6B8RGX1-F1
#
_cell.length_a   1.000
_cell.length_b   1.000
_cell.length_c   1.000
_cell.angle_alpha   90.00
_cell.angle_beta   90.00
_cell.angle_gamma   90.00
#
_symmetry.space_group_name_H-M   'P 1'
#
loop_
_entity.id
_entity.type
_entity.pdbx_description
1 polymer ?
#
loop_
_entity_poly.entity_id
_entity_poly.type
_entity_poly.pdbx_seq_one_letter_code
_entity_poly.pdbx_strand_id
1 'polypeptide(L)'
;MAFTLKFKDKDEGIDKEIRFFDRQSANSNAEKLKQYGHTEVIVEDSFKGNYVGTTIKFIGYIVIIAGIIIGTVQGNYIGNLVSGEFNVTVALYWLAVSVVTGVLLIGIAEIINLLDAMNKKIKT
;
A
#
# COMPACT_ATOMS: atom_id res chain seq x y z
N MET A 1 13.69 -3.31 3.82
CA MET A 1 13.06 -4.60 3.46
C MET A 1 13.18 -5.50 4.66
N ALA A 2 12.18 -6.32 4.97
CA ALA A 2 12.28 -7.30 6.05
C ALA A 2 12.00 -8.70 5.46
N PHE A 3 12.63 -9.72 6.03
CA PHE A 3 12.57 -11.11 5.62
C PHE A 3 12.12 -11.91 6.83
N THR A 4 11.18 -12.81 6.64
CA THR A 4 10.63 -13.63 7.70
C THR A 4 11.04 -15.06 7.45
N LEU A 5 11.68 -15.67 8.44
CA LEU A 5 12.12 -17.05 8.39
C LEU A 5 11.17 -17.87 9.26
N LYS A 6 10.42 -18.76 8.63
CA LYS A 6 9.56 -19.73 9.30
C LYS A 6 10.27 -21.08 9.30
N PHE A 7 10.33 -21.73 10.46
CA PHE A 7 10.92 -23.06 10.60
C PHE A 7 10.20 -23.84 11.70
N LYS A 8 10.20 -25.16 11.57
CA LYS A 8 9.68 -26.05 12.61
C LYS A 8 10.80 -26.45 13.55
N ASP A 9 10.60 -26.21 14.84
CA ASP A 9 11.58 -26.60 15.84
C ASP A 9 11.70 -28.13 15.89
N LYS A 10 12.93 -28.63 15.94
CA LYS A 10 13.24 -30.06 15.94
C LYS A 10 12.88 -30.70 17.28
N ASP A 11 13.02 -29.95 18.37
CA ASP A 11 12.86 -30.47 19.73
C ASP A 11 11.41 -30.35 20.21
N GLU A 12 10.72 -29.29 19.80
CA GLU A 12 9.35 -28.99 20.27
C GLU A 12 8.28 -29.24 19.21
N GLY A 13 8.66 -29.36 17.93
CA GLY A 13 7.70 -29.48 16.81
C GLY A 13 6.85 -28.22 16.60
N ILE A 14 7.23 -27.10 17.22
CA ILE A 14 6.50 -25.82 17.20
C ILE A 14 6.99 -24.97 16.02
N ASP A 15 6.07 -24.27 15.37
CA ASP A 15 6.37 -23.29 14.32
C ASP A 15 6.95 -22.02 14.94
N LYS A 16 8.18 -21.65 14.54
CA LYS A 16 8.88 -20.44 15.00
C LYS A 16 9.10 -19.48 13.82
N GLU A 17 8.95 -18.19 14.12
CA GLU A 17 9.13 -17.09 13.17
C GLU A 17 10.27 -16.17 13.65
N ILE A 18 11.29 -15.95 12.81
CA ILE A 18 12.36 -14.96 13.07
C ILE A 18 12.36 -13.93 11.94
N ARG A 19 12.37 -12.65 12.32
CA ARG A 19 12.42 -11.53 11.37
C ARG A 19 13.83 -10.99 11.22
N PHE A 20 14.25 -10.81 9.98
CA PHE A 20 15.53 -10.25 9.58
C PHE A 20 15.31 -8.99 8.75
N PHE A 21 16.21 -8.01 8.86
CA PHE A 21 16.17 -6.79 8.03
C PHE A 21 17.05 -6.89 6.78
N ASP A 22 17.79 -7.99 6.64
CA ASP A 22 18.72 -8.25 5.56
C ASP A 22 18.56 -9.69 5.03
N ARG A 23 18.68 -9.84 3.70
CA ARG A 23 18.47 -11.11 2.99
C ARG A 23 19.62 -12.09 3.23
N GLN A 24 20.85 -11.58 3.31
CA GLN A 24 22.03 -12.40 3.53
C GLN A 24 21.98 -13.02 4.94
N SER A 25 21.55 -12.23 5.92
CA SER A 25 21.28 -12.68 7.29
C SER A 25 20.16 -13.71 7.37
N ALA A 26 19.07 -13.53 6.63
CA ALA A 26 17.98 -14.51 6.56
C ALA A 26 18.44 -15.85 5.94
N ASN A 27 19.16 -15.79 4.81
CA ASN A 27 19.66 -16.99 4.13
C ASN A 27 20.72 -17.73 4.96
N SER A 28 21.65 -17.00 5.59
CA SER A 28 22.68 -17.61 6.44
C SER A 28 22.06 -18.31 7.66
N ASN A 29 21.04 -17.71 8.28
CA ASN A 29 20.33 -18.37 9.38
C ASN A 29 19.45 -19.53 8.90
N ALA A 30 18.90 -19.47 7.69
CA ALA A 30 18.17 -20.59 7.09
C ALA A 30 19.09 -21.80 6.88
N GLU A 31 20.30 -21.59 6.40
CA GLU A 31 21.32 -22.64 6.25
C GLU A 31 21.74 -23.22 7.60
N LYS A 32 21.97 -22.37 8.61
CA LYS A 32 22.26 -22.82 9.98
C LYS A 32 21.14 -23.70 10.53
N LEU A 33 19.89 -23.26 10.40
CA LEU A 33 18.73 -24.01 10.90
C LEU A 33 18.56 -25.36 10.19
N LYS A 34 18.84 -25.43 8.88
CA LYS A 34 18.91 -26.70 8.16
C LYS A 34 20.03 -27.62 8.68
N GLN A 35 21.20 -27.06 9.00
CA GLN A 35 22.31 -27.82 9.59
C GLN A 35 21.99 -28.36 10.99
N TYR A 36 21.22 -27.63 11.80
CA TYR A 36 20.75 -28.08 13.12
C TYR A 36 19.61 -29.13 13.05
N GLY A 37 19.12 -29.43 11.85
CA GLY A 37 18.10 -30.46 11.62
C GLY A 37 16.67 -29.97 11.78
N HIS A 38 16.44 -28.65 11.72
CA HIS A 38 15.10 -28.09 11.62
C HIS A 38 14.52 -28.35 10.22
N THR A 39 13.25 -28.73 10.18
CA THR A 39 12.50 -28.99 8.95
C THR A 39 11.67 -27.78 8.55
N GLU A 40 11.30 -27.71 7.27
CA GLU A 40 10.40 -26.68 6.72
C GLU A 40 10.92 -25.23 6.85
N VAL A 41 12.22 -25.03 6.67
CA VAL A 41 12.83 -23.68 6.66
C VAL A 41 12.45 -22.94 5.38
N ILE A 42 11.53 -21.98 5.48
CA ILE A 42 11.08 -21.12 4.37
C ILE A 42 11.46 -19.67 4.68
N VAL A 43 12.19 -19.05 3.75
CA VAL A 43 12.47 -17.60 3.78
C VAL A 43 11.40 -16.90 2.96
N GLU A 44 10.51 -16.19 3.63
CA GLU A 44 9.49 -15.36 2.99
C GLU A 44 9.93 -13.89 2.98
N ASP A 45 9.83 -13.25 1.81
CA ASP A 45 9.90 -11.80 1.71
C ASP A 45 8.67 -11.20 2.41
N SER A 46 8.86 -10.52 3.54
CA SER A 46 7.74 -9.89 4.28
C SER A 46 7.12 -8.70 3.53
N PHE A 47 7.80 -8.20 2.49
CA PHE A 47 7.33 -7.13 1.61
C PHE A 47 6.68 -7.66 0.32
N LYS A 48 5.62 -8.47 0.45
CA LYS A 48 4.75 -8.83 -0.69
C LYS A 48 3.47 -7.99 -0.75
N GLY A 49 3.56 -6.70 -0.41
CA GLY A 49 2.52 -5.74 -0.78
C GLY A 49 2.58 -5.42 -2.27
N ASN A 50 1.44 -5.27 -2.94
CA ASN A 50 1.42 -4.77 -4.31
C ASN A 50 1.78 -3.27 -4.28
N TYR A 51 3.03 -2.96 -4.63
CA TYR A 51 3.54 -1.60 -4.67
C TYR A 51 2.73 -0.72 -5.63
N VAL A 52 2.33 -1.26 -6.78
CA VAL A 52 1.59 -0.51 -7.81
C VAL A 52 0.22 -0.07 -7.27
N GLY A 53 -0.55 -1.00 -6.69
CA GLY A 53 -1.85 -0.67 -6.11
C GLY A 53 -1.71 0.28 -4.91
N THR A 54 -0.68 0.10 -4.07
CA THR A 54 -0.41 1.00 -2.94
C THR A 54 -0.08 2.43 -3.41
N THR A 55 0.74 2.59 -4.45
CA THR A 55 1.09 3.89 -5.01
C THR A 55 -0.12 4.57 -5.66
N ILE A 56 -0.94 3.85 -6.43
CA ILE A 56 -2.15 4.43 -7.04
C ILE A 56 -3.13 4.90 -5.96
N LYS A 57 -3.31 4.12 -4.88
CA LYS A 57 -4.15 4.52 -3.74
C LYS A 57 -3.65 5.82 -3.10
N PHE A 58 -2.33 5.94 -2.92
CA PHE A 58 -1.71 7.16 -2.40
C PHE A 58 -1.93 8.37 -3.32
N ILE A 59 -1.78 8.20 -4.63
CA ILE A 59 -2.07 9.25 -5.62
C ILE A 59 -3.54 9.67 -5.53
N GLY A 60 -4.48 8.72 -5.37
CA GLY A 60 -5.89 9.02 -5.18
C GLY A 60 -6.16 9.95 -4.00
N TYR A 61 -5.52 9.72 -2.84
CA TYR A 61 -5.63 10.63 -1.70
C TYR A 61 -5.05 12.02 -1.98
N ILE A 62 -3.91 12.09 -2.67
CA ILE A 62 -3.30 13.38 -3.06
C ILE A 62 -4.26 14.17 -3.97
N VAL A 63 -4.90 13.51 -4.94
CA VAL A 63 -5.85 14.17 -5.85
C VAL A 63 -7.02 14.79 -5.10
N ILE A 64 -7.57 14.09 -4.10
CA ILE A 64 -8.66 14.61 -3.26
C ILE A 64 -8.21 15.87 -2.52
N ILE A 65 -7.07 15.78 -1.82
CA ILE A 65 -6.53 16.90 -1.03
C ILE A 65 -6.20 18.10 -1.92
N ALA A 66 -5.52 17.86 -3.04
CA ALA A 66 -5.17 18.91 -4.00
C ALA A 66 -6.42 19.58 -4.57
N GLY A 67 -7.47 18.81 -4.87
CA GLY A 67 -8.73 19.35 -5.37
C GLY A 67 -9.46 20.23 -4.35
N ILE A 68 -9.40 19.90 -3.05
CA ILE A 68 -9.97 20.76 -1.99
C ILE A 68 -9.22 22.09 -1.92
N ILE A 69 -7.89 22.04 -1.98
CA ILE A 69 -7.04 23.25 -1.96
C ILE A 69 -7.32 24.10 -3.20
N ILE A 70 -7.26 23.51 -4.40
CA ILE A 70 -7.50 24.20 -5.67
C ILE A 70 -8.92 24.77 -5.72
N GLY A 71 -9.93 24.02 -5.27
CA GLY A 71 -11.31 24.48 -5.23
C GLY A 71 -11.50 25.70 -4.32
N THR A 72 -10.83 25.72 -3.17
CA THR A 72 -10.88 26.87 -2.24
C THR A 72 -10.15 28.09 -2.81
N VAL A 73 -8.99 27.89 -3.47
CA VAL A 73 -8.24 28.97 -4.11
C VAL A 73 -9.04 29.55 -5.28
N GLN A 74 -9.59 28.70 -6.15
CA GLN A 74 -10.41 29.11 -7.30
C GLN A 74 -11.72 29.77 -6.86
N GLY A 75 -12.38 29.25 -5.83
CA GLY A 75 -13.60 29.85 -5.27
C GLY A 75 -13.36 31.27 -4.77
N ASN A 76 -12.23 31.53 -4.12
CA ASN A 76 -11.82 32.88 -3.71
C ASN A 76 -11.44 33.76 -4.90
N TYR A 77 -10.65 33.24 -5.84
CA TYR A 77 -10.17 34.00 -7.00
C TYR A 77 -11.33 34.47 -7.89
N ILE A 78 -12.20 33.53 -8.30
CA ILE A 78 -13.36 33.84 -9.14
C ILE A 78 -14.39 34.65 -8.36
N GLY A 79 -14.60 34.33 -7.09
CA GLY A 79 -15.48 35.08 -6.21
C GLY A 79 -15.12 36.56 -6.11
N ASN A 80 -13.84 36.85 -5.86
CA ASN A 80 -13.32 38.22 -5.80
C ASN A 80 -13.45 38.99 -7.12
N LEU A 81 -13.38 38.30 -8.26
CA LEU A 81 -13.51 38.91 -9.59
C LEU A 81 -14.96 39.29 -9.94
N VAL A 82 -15.94 38.53 -9.46
CA VAL A 82 -17.35 38.68 -9.87
C VAL A 82 -18.17 39.48 -8.86
N SER A 83 -18.07 39.13 -7.58
CA SER A 83 -18.94 39.66 -6.52
C SER A 83 -18.20 40.16 -5.29
N GLY A 84 -16.88 39.97 -5.20
CA GLY A 84 -16.11 40.27 -3.98
C GLY A 84 -16.33 39.25 -2.86
N GLU A 85 -17.09 38.20 -3.11
CA GLU A 85 -17.46 37.15 -2.14
C GLU A 85 -17.04 35.78 -2.66
N PHE A 86 -16.80 34.83 -1.76
CA PHE A 86 -16.38 33.48 -2.12
C PHE A 86 -17.40 32.76 -3.01
N ASN A 87 -16.96 32.25 -4.17
CA ASN A 87 -17.82 31.51 -5.08
C ASN A 87 -17.94 30.04 -4.67
N VAL A 88 -19.00 29.73 -3.91
CA VAL A 88 -19.29 28.39 -3.40
C VAL A 88 -19.50 27.38 -4.53
N THR A 89 -20.14 27.76 -5.63
CA THR A 89 -20.41 26.86 -6.76
C THR A 89 -19.12 26.33 -7.39
N VAL A 90 -18.13 27.21 -7.60
CA VAL A 90 -16.81 26.82 -8.13
C VAL A 90 -16.10 25.89 -7.16
N ALA A 91 -16.09 26.22 -5.86
CA ALA A 91 -15.43 25.41 -4.85
C ALA A 91 -16.04 24.00 -4.75
N LEU A 92 -17.38 23.91 -4.75
CA LEU A 92 -18.10 22.65 -4.74
C LEU A 92 -17.86 21.83 -6.01
N TYR A 93 -17.77 22.48 -7.18
CA TYR A 93 -17.46 21.79 -8.42
C TYR A 93 -16.09 21.10 -8.36
N TRP A 94 -15.05 21.82 -7.95
CA TRP A 94 -13.70 21.27 -7.80
C TRP A 94 -13.63 20.15 -6.76
N LEU A 95 -14.35 20.31 -5.65
CA LEU A 95 -14.46 19.28 -4.62
C LEU A 95 -15.14 18.03 -5.16
N ALA A 96 -16.28 18.17 -5.85
CA ALA A 96 -17.00 17.03 -6.41
C ALA A 96 -16.15 16.27 -7.44
N VAL A 97 -15.48 16.99 -8.35
CA VAL A 97 -14.59 16.40 -9.35
C VAL A 97 -13.44 15.64 -8.68
N SER A 98 -12.76 16.26 -7.71
CA SER A 98 -11.61 15.62 -7.06
C SER A 98 -11.98 14.39 -6.23
N VAL A 99 -13.12 14.44 -5.54
CA VAL A 99 -13.63 13.29 -4.78
C VAL A 99 -13.98 12.14 -5.72
N VAL A 100 -14.72 12.40 -6.80
CA VAL A 100 -15.10 11.35 -7.76
C VAL A 100 -13.87 10.73 -8.41
N THR A 101 -12.94 11.56 -8.92
CA THR A 101 -11.70 11.05 -9.53
C THR A 101 -10.83 10.30 -8.51
N GLY A 102 -10.68 10.83 -7.30
CA GLY A 102 -9.88 10.20 -6.25
C GLY A 102 -10.44 8.86 -5.79
N VAL A 103 -11.76 8.76 -5.59
CA VAL A 103 -12.45 7.51 -5.24
C VAL A 103 -12.30 6.47 -6.36
N LEU A 104 -12.41 6.88 -7.63
CA LEU A 104 -12.18 5.99 -8.76
C LEU A 104 -10.75 5.42 -8.76
N LEU A 105 -9.73 6.26 -8.53
CA LEU A 105 -8.34 5.82 -8.43
C LEU A 105 -8.12 4.85 -7.27
N ILE A 106 -8.71 5.12 -6.11
CA ILE A 106 -8.64 4.24 -4.94
C ILE A 106 -9.33 2.90 -5.24
N GLY A 107 -10.49 2.92 -5.91
CA GLY A 107 -11.18 1.69 -6.32
C GLY A 107 -10.36 0.84 -7.29
N ILE A 108 -9.73 1.47 -8.28
CA ILE A 108 -8.82 0.78 -9.22
C ILE A 108 -7.63 0.18 -8.46
N ALA A 109 -7.04 0.93 -7.52
CA ALA A 109 -5.95 0.44 -6.69
C ALA A 109 -6.34 -0.81 -5.89
N GLU A 110 -7.56 -0.86 -5.35
CA GLU A 110 -8.07 -2.02 -4.62
C GLU A 110 -8.29 -3.22 -5.52
N ILE A 111 -8.82 -3.03 -6.73
CA ILE A 111 -8.93 -4.09 -7.74
C ILE A 111 -7.54 -4.67 -8.06
N ILE A 112 -6.54 -3.81 -8.27
CA ILE A 112 -5.15 -4.22 -8.56
C ILE A 112 -4.55 -5.02 -7.39
N ASN A 113 -4.78 -4.58 -6.15
CA ASN A 113 -4.34 -5.30 -4.95
C ASN A 113 -5.03 -6.66 -4.82
N LEU A 114 -6.33 -6.74 -5.10
CA LEU A 114 -7.10 -7.98 -5.08
C LEU A 114 -6.62 -8.97 -6.15
N LEU A 115 -6.38 -8.49 -7.38
CA LEU A 115 -5.86 -9.32 -8.47
C LEU A 115 -4.48 -9.90 -8.14
N ASP A 116 -3.59 -9.11 -7.54
CA ASP A 116 -2.28 -9.59 -7.11
C ASP A 116 -2.40 -10.63 -5.98
N ALA A 117 -3.31 -10.42 -5.03
CA ALA A 117 -3.59 -11.39 -3.98
C ALA A 117 -4.14 -12.72 -4.53
N MET A 118 -5.05 -12.67 -5.52
CA MET A 118 -5.57 -13.85 -6.20
C MET A 118 -4.49 -14.60 -6.97
N ASN A 119 -3.66 -13.87 -7.73
CA ASN A 119 -2.56 -14.46 -8.49
C ASN A 119 -1.53 -15.16 -7.58
N LYS A 120 -1.24 -14.58 -6.41
CA LYS A 120 -0.39 -15.21 -5.40
C LYS A 120 -1.00 -16.50 -4.84
N LYS A 121 -2.31 -16.53 -4.61
CA LYS A 121 -3.02 -17.74 -4.15
C LYS A 121 -3.05 -18.86 -5.18
N ILE A 122 -3.20 -18.55 -6.47
CA ILE A 122 -3.26 -19.57 -7.55
C ILE A 122 -1.89 -20.22 -7.80
N LYS A 123 -0.80 -19.48 -7.56
CA LYS A 123 0.57 -19.98 -7.76
C LYS A 123 1.14 -20.78 -6.57
N THR A 124 0.36 -20.95 -5.50
CA THR A 124 0.71 -21.76 -4.33
C THR A 124 -0.10 -23.04 -4.37
#